data_AF-A0A3C1CCN3-F1
#
_entry.id   AF-A0A3C1CCN3-F1
#
_cell.length_a   1.000
_cell.length_b   1.000
_cell.length_c   1.000
_cell.angle_alpha   90.00
_cell.angle_beta   90.00
_cell.angle_gamma   90.00
#
_symmetry.space_group_name_H-M   'P 1'
#
loop_
_entity.id
_entity.type
_entity.pdbx_description
1 polymer ?
#
loop_
_entity_poly.entity_id
_entity_poly.type
_entity_poly.pdbx_seq_one_letter_code
_entity_poly.pdbx_strand_id
1 'polypeptide(L)' 'DLKTMRFHDRQDAAVQLLPLLEEYRDKNPVILAIPRGGVPIGCILAKGLRGQLDLLMTKKIG' A
#
# COMPACT_ATOMS: atom_id res chain seq x y z
N ASP A 1 20.52 -8.17 -3.81
CA ASP A 1 20.55 -8.40 -2.36
C ASP A 1 19.34 -7.80 -1.64
N LEU A 2 18.28 -8.58 -1.45
CA LEU A 2 17.22 -8.26 -0.47
C LEU A 2 17.75 -8.59 0.92
N LYS A 3 18.81 -7.89 1.35
CA LYS A 3 19.36 -8.00 2.72
C LYS A 3 18.22 -7.70 3.70
N THR A 4 17.72 -8.74 4.38
CA THR A 4 16.93 -8.64 5.62
C THR A 4 16.09 -7.37 5.70
N MET A 5 15.14 -7.15 4.79
CA MET A 5 14.24 -5.99 4.82
C MET A 5 13.21 -6.23 5.92
N ARG A 6 13.65 -6.00 7.16
CA ARG A 6 12.75 -5.88 8.28
C ARG A 6 12.25 -4.45 8.27
N PHE A 7 10.98 -4.27 7.94
CA PHE A 7 10.34 -2.97 8.08
C PHE A 7 10.28 -2.59 9.55
N HIS A 8 10.60 -1.34 9.87
CA HIS A 8 10.48 -0.81 11.23
C HIS A 8 9.02 -0.77 11.66
N ASP A 9 8.15 -0.28 10.78
CA ASP A 9 6.72 -0.22 10.95
C ASP A 9 6.00 -0.27 9.59
N ARG A 10 4.69 0.00 9.59
CA ARG A 10 3.88 -0.01 8.36
C ARG A 10 4.17 1.19 7.45
N GLN A 11 4.60 2.33 8.00
CA GLN A 11 4.93 3.50 7.19
C GLN A 11 6.24 3.26 6.45
N ASP A 12 7.24 2.71 7.13
CA ASP A 12 8.51 2.29 6.54
C ASP A 12 8.30 1.28 5.40
N ALA A 13 7.46 0.26 5.63
CA ALA A 13 7.07 -0.68 4.58
C ALA A 13 6.46 0.02 3.35
N ALA A 14 5.59 1.01 3.56
CA ALA A 14 4.95 1.74 2.47
C ALA A 14 5.93 2.63 1.70
N VAL A 15 6.85 3.30 2.40
CA VAL A 15 7.89 4.14 1.79
C VAL A 15 8.84 3.30 0.95
N GLN A 16 9.22 2.11 1.43
CA GLN A 16 10.07 1.19 0.67
C GLN A 16 9.33 0.56 -0.53
N LEU A 17 8.02 0.36 -0.42
CA LEU A 17 7.19 -0.22 -1.49
C LEU A 17 6.88 0.79 -2.60
N LEU A 18 6.68 2.06 -2.29
CA LEU A 18 6.22 3.08 -3.25
C LEU A 18 7.10 3.18 -4.53
N PRO A 19 8.45 3.23 -4.46
CA PRO A 19 9.29 3.28 -5.66
C PRO A 19 9.16 2.05 -6.57
N LEU A 20 8.80 0.90 -6.00
CA LEU A 20 8.59 -0.34 -6.75
C LEU A 20 7.28 -0.32 -7.55
N LEU A 21 6.36 0.59 -7.22
CA LEU A 21 5.06 0.76 -7.85
C LEU A 21 4.99 2.00 -8.76
N GLU A 22 6.13 2.63 -9.05
CA GLU A 22 6.18 3.89 -9.82
C GLU A 22 5.55 3.76 -11.21
N GLU A 23 5.56 2.55 -11.81
CA GLU A 23 4.91 2.28 -13.09
C GLU A 23 3.39 2.55 -13.08
N TYR A 24 2.76 2.59 -11.90
CA TYR A 24 1.34 2.87 -11.72
C TYR A 24 1.04 4.35 -11.46
N ARG A 25 2.07 5.20 -11.30
CA ARG A 25 1.88 6.63 -11.06
C ARG A 25 1.15 7.28 -12.24
N ASP A 26 0.25 8.21 -11.92
CA ASP A 26 -0.56 8.96 -12.89
C ASP A 26 -1.48 8.09 -13.79
N LYS A 27 -1.56 6.77 -13.55
CA LYS A 27 -2.51 5.85 -14.19
C LYS A 27 -3.85 5.75 -13.46
N ASN A 28 -4.12 6.68 -12.55
CA ASN A 28 -5.31 6.71 -11.71
C ASN A 28 -5.56 5.38 -10.94
N PRO A 29 -4.55 4.82 -10.24
CA PRO A 29 -4.71 3.54 -9.57
C PRO A 29 -5.68 3.64 -8.38
N VAL A 30 -6.44 2.57 -8.14
CA VAL A 30 -7.25 2.41 -6.92
C VAL A 30 -6.54 1.45 -5.99
N ILE A 31 -6.13 1.94 -4.83
CA ILE A 31 -5.49 1.15 -3.78
C ILE A 31 -6.58 0.60 -2.86
N LEU A 32 -6.78 -0.72 -2.88
CA LEU A 32 -7.77 -1.40 -2.06
C LEU A 32 -7.11 -1.96 -0.79
N ALA A 33 -7.27 -1.24 0.33
CA ALA A 33 -6.65 -1.64 1.60
C ALA A 33 -7.55 -2.59 2.39
N ILE A 34 -6.99 -3.71 2.86
CA ILE A 34 -7.66 -4.60 3.83
C ILE A 34 -7.45 -4.06 5.25
N PRO A 35 -8.53 -3.72 5.98
CA PRO A 35 -8.41 -3.23 7.35
C PRO A 35 -7.88 -4.28 8.34
N ARG A 36 -7.23 -3.88 9.42
CA ARG A 36 -6.87 -2.50 9.83
C ARG A 36 -5.46 -2.10 9.41
N GLY A 37 -4.55 -3.08 9.36
CA GLY A 37 -3.12 -2.86 9.13
C GLY A 37 -2.79 -2.41 7.70
N GLY A 38 -3.60 -2.75 6.70
CA GLY A 38 -3.35 -2.32 5.32
C GLY A 38 -3.64 -0.84 5.08
N VAL A 39 -4.47 -0.20 5.93
CA VAL A 39 -4.93 1.18 5.70
C VAL A 39 -3.78 2.20 5.75
N PRO A 40 -2.90 2.22 6.78
CA PRO A 40 -1.78 3.15 6.81
C PRO A 40 -0.83 3.02 5.62
N ILE A 41 -0.67 1.79 5.09
CA ILE A 41 0.15 1.53 3.90
C ILE A 41 -0.55 2.10 2.66
N GLY A 42 -1.84 1.76 2.49
CA GLY A 42 -2.64 2.21 1.35
C GLY A 42 -2.74 3.73 1.24
N CYS A 43 -2.85 4.45 2.36
CA CYS A 43 -2.82 5.91 2.38
C CYS A 43 -1.56 6.49 1.75
N ILE A 44 -0.39 5.95 2.10
CA ILE A 44 0.91 6.42 1.59
C ILE A 44 1.02 6.12 0.10
N LEU A 45 0.64 4.91 -0.32
CA LEU A 45 0.68 4.51 -1.72
C LEU A 45 -0.28 5.34 -2.59
N ALA A 46 -1.52 5.53 -2.16
CA ALA A 46 -2.50 6.32 -2.91
C ALA A 46 -2.02 7.76 -3.11
N LYS A 47 -1.48 8.39 -2.06
CA LYS A 47 -0.89 9.73 -2.16
C LYS A 47 0.34 9.75 -3.08
N GLY A 48 1.25 8.79 -2.93
CA GLY A 48 2.51 8.72 -3.68
C GLY A 48 2.35 8.39 -5.17
N LEU A 49 1.29 7.65 -5.52
CA LEU A 49 0.97 7.25 -6.90
C LEU A 49 -0.06 8.16 -7.57
N ARG A 50 -0.57 9.18 -6.85
CA ARG A 50 -1.68 10.04 -7.29
C ARG A 50 -2.93 9.22 -7.66
N GLY A 51 -3.19 8.21 -6.86
CA GLY A 51 -4.34 7.32 -6.95
C GLY A 51 -5.40 7.61 -5.90
N GLN A 52 -6.40 6.75 -5.87
CA GLN A 52 -7.46 6.74 -4.86
C GLN A 52 -7.20 5.62 -3.83
N LEU A 53 -7.72 5.80 -2.63
CA LEU A 53 -7.72 4.77 -1.59
C LEU A 53 -9.17 4.37 -1.32
N ASP A 54 -9.42 3.06 -1.25
CA ASP A 54 -10.67 2.51 -0.77
C ASP A 54 -10.43 1.28 0.14
N LEU A 55 -11.43 0.91 0.92
CA LEU A 55 -11.36 -0.18 1.89
C LEU A 55 -12.01 -1.45 1.35
N LEU A 56 -11.22 -2.53 1.26
CA LEU A 56 -11.76 -3.84 0.92
C LEU A 56 -12.25 -4.54 2.18
N MET A 57 -13.56 -4.49 2.42
CA MET A 57 -14.20 -5.25 3.48
C MET A 57 -14.36 -6.70 3.04
N THR A 58 -13.61 -7.61 3.65
CA THR A 58 -13.71 -9.05 3.39
C THR A 58 -14.31 -9.77 4.59
N LYS A 59 -15.10 -10.80 4.31
CA LYS A 59 -15.58 -11.77 5.30
C LYS A 59 -15.12 -13.14 4.84
N LYS A 60 -14.48 -13.91 5.73
CA LYS A 60 -14.19 -15.32 5.46
C LYS A 60 -15.53 -16.06 5.36
N ILE A 61 -15.77 -16.77 4.26
CA ILE A 61 -16.89 -17.70 4.20
C ILE A 61 -16.44 -19.00 4.87
N GLY A 62 -17.15 -19.36 5.91
CA GLY A 62 -16.96 -20.52 6.76
C GLY A 62 -18.13 -20.63 7.71
#